data_AF-A0AAN9HBT3-F1
#
_entry.id   AF-A0AAN9HBT3-F1
#
_cell.length_a   1.000
_cell.length_b   1.000
_cell.length_c   1.000
_cell.angle_alpha   90.00
_cell.angle_beta   90.00
_cell.angle_gamma   90.00
#
_symmetry.space_group_name_H-M   'P 1'
#
loop_
_entity.id
_entity.type
_entity.pdbx_description
1 polymer ?
#
loop_
_entity_poly.entity_id
_entity_poly.type
_entity_poly.pdbx_seq_one_letter_code
_entity_poly.pdbx_strand_id
1 'polypeptide(L)'
;MPKYSCVLDYFAQDNTVHYNLRFCFAAGGCGFIVKLIALGAYLSDIVGRGDTDVVLGQDASLSCTLPFASGVKHVTWQRVRTHEHVQTLATFSEQFQDNVDEEYVGKVTLTLATFNSTSIKIKNTTFEDEACYICSFKVYPSGPKRKTMCLTVKGISEMTAEVNPSPTSDSDVVVSCSATGKPTPTIQWKSPETAMNFFRSNNFTNLNEDSSTTITSNITIPLSQFHGKYVECLAQSDSMEKRFQIYVPKDDNKENVTLRKYIIPMLVVVIFSIVIIAFYLHTKLNDKNQKSTCTA
;
A
#
# COMPACT_ATOMS: atom_id res chain seq x y z
N MET A 1 -50.69 38.98 -54.66
CA MET A 1 -49.47 38.22 -54.30
C MET A 1 -49.90 37.05 -53.43
N PRO A 2 -49.64 35.78 -53.82
CA PRO A 2 -50.03 34.64 -53.01
C PRO A 2 -49.23 34.63 -51.70
N LYS A 3 -49.92 34.48 -50.57
CA LYS A 3 -49.31 34.31 -49.24
C LYS A 3 -48.84 32.87 -49.10
N TYR A 4 -47.53 32.66 -49.06
CA TYR A 4 -46.94 31.38 -48.69
C TYR A 4 -46.77 31.33 -47.17
N SER A 5 -47.06 30.19 -46.55
CA SER A 5 -46.76 29.93 -45.14
C SER A 5 -45.86 28.69 -45.08
N CYS A 6 -44.64 28.87 -44.56
CA CYS A 6 -43.70 27.78 -44.30
C CYS A 6 -43.77 27.42 -42.82
N VAL A 7 -43.97 26.14 -42.53
CA VAL A 7 -43.86 25.59 -41.18
C VAL A 7 -42.63 24.68 -41.15
N LEU A 8 -41.73 24.93 -40.20
CA LEU A 8 -40.52 24.16 -39.97
C LEU A 8 -40.74 23.30 -38.73
N ASP A 9 -40.92 22.00 -38.92
CA ASP A 9 -41.02 21.04 -37.81
C ASP A 9 -39.73 20.22 -37.75
N TYR A 10 -39.25 19.94 -36.54
CA TYR A 10 -38.11 19.04 -36.31
C TYR A 10 -38.47 17.97 -35.29
N PHE A 11 -37.91 16.78 -35.46
CA PHE A 11 -38.01 15.69 -34.50
C PHE A 11 -36.70 14.89 -34.49
N ALA A 12 -36.31 14.40 -33.31
CA ALA A 12 -35.06 13.68 -33.09
C ALA A 12 -35.36 12.21 -32.79
N GLN A 13 -34.72 11.30 -33.53
CA GLN A 13 -34.82 9.85 -33.32
C GLN A 13 -33.50 9.18 -33.71
N ASP A 14 -33.01 8.26 -32.87
CA ASP A 14 -31.78 7.46 -33.08
C ASP A 14 -30.60 8.27 -33.63
N ASN A 15 -30.12 9.26 -32.87
CA ASN A 15 -28.96 10.10 -33.20
C ASN A 15 -29.06 10.91 -34.53
N THR A 16 -30.27 11.05 -35.08
CA THR A 16 -30.52 11.82 -36.31
C THR A 16 -31.56 12.91 -36.06
N VAL A 17 -31.25 14.15 -36.48
CA VAL A 17 -32.20 15.27 -36.46
C VAL A 17 -32.84 15.37 -37.84
N HIS A 18 -34.15 15.14 -37.90
CA HIS A 18 -34.91 15.26 -39.14
C HIS A 18 -35.64 16.60 -39.17
N TYR A 19 -35.37 17.40 -40.20
CA TYR A 19 -36.11 18.62 -40.50
C TYR A 19 -37.16 18.32 -41.57
N ASN A 20 -38.42 18.64 -41.29
CA ASN A 20 -39.50 18.58 -42.27
C ASN A 20 -39.93 19.99 -42.63
N LEU A 21 -39.63 20.42 -43.86
CA LEU A 21 -40.27 21.62 -44.44
C LEU A 21 -41.62 21.23 -45.03
N ARG A 22 -42.71 21.87 -44.57
CA ARG A 22 -44.01 21.81 -45.22
C ARG A 22 -44.35 23.15 -45.86
N PHE A 23 -44.65 23.12 -47.16
CA PHE A 23 -45.17 24.27 -47.90
C PHE A 23 -46.70 24.17 -48.01
N CYS A 24 -47.41 25.10 -47.40
CA CYS A 24 -48.87 25.20 -47.54
C CYS A 24 -49.20 26.17 -48.68
N PHE A 25 -49.78 25.65 -49.78
CA PHE A 25 -50.36 26.46 -50.84
C PHE A 25 -51.79 26.86 -50.46
N ALA A 26 -52.18 28.11 -50.71
CA ALA A 26 -53.49 28.66 -50.36
C ALA A 26 -54.69 28.03 -51.10
N ALA A 27 -54.46 27.07 -51.99
CA ALA A 27 -55.49 26.33 -52.72
C ALA A 27 -55.26 24.81 -52.57
N GLY A 28 -55.60 24.26 -51.41
CA GLY A 28 -55.96 22.83 -51.20
C GLY A 28 -54.93 21.72 -51.48
N GLY A 29 -53.75 22.01 -52.04
CA GLY A 29 -52.74 21.01 -52.36
C GLY A 29 -51.52 21.09 -51.45
N CYS A 30 -51.21 20.01 -50.72
CA CYS A 30 -49.99 19.89 -49.92
C CYS A 30 -48.88 19.27 -50.79
N GLY A 31 -47.84 20.04 -51.11
CA GLY A 31 -46.71 19.61 -51.94
C GLY A 31 -45.56 18.99 -51.14
N PHE A 32 -44.79 18.13 -51.84
CA PHE A 32 -43.63 17.31 -51.43
C PHE A 32 -42.86 17.72 -50.15
N ILE A 33 -42.68 16.75 -49.24
CA ILE A 33 -41.79 16.82 -48.07
C ILE A 33 -40.35 16.56 -48.52
N VAL A 34 -39.47 17.56 -48.39
CA VAL A 34 -38.02 17.37 -48.52
C VAL A 34 -37.47 17.01 -47.14
N LYS A 35 -37.03 15.76 -46.95
CA LYS A 35 -36.32 15.32 -45.75
C LYS A 35 -34.83 15.64 -45.90
N LEU A 36 -34.35 16.67 -45.21
CA LEU A 36 -32.92 16.92 -45.03
C LEU A 36 -32.44 16.07 -43.84
N ILE A 37 -31.53 15.13 -44.11
CA ILE A 37 -30.80 14.39 -43.06
C ILE A 37 -29.54 15.18 -42.77
N ALA A 38 -29.50 15.87 -41.63
CA ALA A 38 -28.25 16.42 -41.12
C ALA A 38 -27.48 15.26 -40.46
N LEU A 39 -26.32 14.89 -41.02
CA LEU A 39 -25.35 14.08 -40.30
C LEU A 39 -24.90 14.90 -39.10
N GLY A 40 -25.38 14.53 -37.90
CA GLY A 40 -24.97 15.18 -36.66
C GLY A 40 -23.45 15.14 -36.56
N ALA A 41 -22.83 16.30 -36.31
CA ALA A 41 -21.40 16.37 -36.04
C ALA A 41 -21.11 15.50 -34.81
N TYR A 42 -20.43 14.37 -35.02
CA TYR A 42 -20.01 13.48 -33.95
C TYR A 42 -19.12 14.31 -33.01
N LEU A 43 -19.56 14.52 -31.77
CA LEU A 43 -18.69 15.09 -30.76
C LEU A 43 -17.60 14.06 -30.47
N SER A 44 -16.40 14.25 -31.04
CA SER A 44 -15.24 13.44 -30.71
C SER A 44 -14.89 13.62 -29.24
N ASP A 45 -15.29 12.66 -28.40
CA ASP A 45 -14.84 12.57 -27.02
C ASP A 45 -13.47 11.89 -26.95
N ILE A 46 -12.67 12.25 -25.94
CA ILE A 46 -11.34 11.66 -25.74
C ILE A 46 -11.49 10.28 -25.12
N VAL A 47 -10.83 9.30 -25.73
CA VAL A 47 -10.71 7.94 -25.20
C VAL A 47 -9.45 7.87 -24.34
N GLY A 48 -9.63 7.80 -23.02
CA GLY A 48 -8.55 7.54 -22.07
C GLY A 48 -8.42 6.05 -21.78
N ARG A 49 -7.19 5.51 -21.81
CA ARG A 49 -6.86 4.14 -21.38
C ARG A 49 -5.61 4.15 -20.51
N GLY A 50 -5.57 3.33 -19.48
CA GLY A 50 -4.39 3.22 -18.63
C GLY A 50 -4.72 2.48 -17.34
N ASP A 51 -3.74 2.42 -16.46
CA ASP A 51 -3.87 1.76 -15.17
C ASP A 51 -4.79 2.56 -14.24
N THR A 52 -5.75 1.87 -13.62
CA THR A 52 -6.59 2.43 -12.54
C THR A 52 -5.98 2.16 -11.19
N ASP A 53 -5.39 0.98 -11.03
CA ASP A 53 -4.77 0.51 -9.81
C ASP A 53 -3.37 0.02 -10.13
N VAL A 54 -2.37 0.50 -9.38
CA VAL A 54 -0.98 0.12 -9.55
C VAL A 54 -0.38 -0.30 -8.22
N VAL A 55 0.46 -1.33 -8.26
CA VAL A 55 1.19 -1.79 -7.08
C VAL A 55 2.34 -0.84 -6.78
N LEU A 56 2.52 -0.48 -5.51
CA LEU A 56 3.61 0.36 -5.02
C LEU A 56 4.97 -0.09 -5.60
N GLY A 57 5.70 0.86 -6.18
CA GLY A 57 7.00 0.64 -6.81
C GLY A 57 6.97 0.13 -8.24
N GLN A 58 5.80 -0.19 -8.81
CA GLN A 58 5.66 -0.50 -10.23
C GLN A 58 5.54 0.77 -11.07
N ASP A 59 5.60 0.62 -12.40
CA ASP A 59 5.36 1.73 -13.30
C ASP A 59 3.88 1.76 -13.72
N ALA A 60 3.26 2.94 -13.73
CA ALA A 60 1.91 3.14 -14.26
C ALA A 60 1.95 3.77 -15.66
N SER A 61 1.03 3.38 -16.52
CA SER A 61 0.88 3.93 -17.87
C SER A 61 -0.52 4.51 -18.09
N LEU A 62 -0.54 5.72 -18.62
CA LEU A 62 -1.76 6.46 -18.94
C LEU A 62 -1.69 6.96 -20.38
N SER A 63 -2.77 6.80 -21.12
CA SER A 63 -2.87 7.16 -22.54
C SER A 63 -4.20 7.81 -22.87
N CYS A 64 -4.17 8.74 -23.81
CA CYS A 64 -5.35 9.44 -24.32
C CYS A 64 -5.29 9.55 -25.83
N THR A 65 -6.42 9.26 -26.48
CA THR A 65 -6.59 9.40 -27.93
C THR A 65 -7.81 10.27 -28.20
N LEU A 66 -7.64 11.30 -29.03
CA LEU A 66 -8.71 12.14 -29.56
C LEU A 66 -9.06 11.66 -30.98
N PRO A 67 -10.23 11.01 -31.18
CA PRO A 67 -10.67 10.59 -32.51
C PRO A 67 -10.89 11.80 -33.42
N PHE A 68 -10.51 11.68 -34.69
CA PHE A 68 -10.70 12.73 -35.70
C PHE A 68 -10.09 14.09 -35.28
N ALA A 69 -8.94 14.06 -34.60
CA ALA A 69 -8.23 15.24 -34.15
C ALA A 69 -7.93 16.18 -35.34
N SER A 70 -8.51 17.38 -35.31
CA SER A 70 -8.26 18.46 -36.27
C SER A 70 -8.14 19.78 -35.50
N GLY A 71 -7.16 20.61 -35.87
CA GLY A 71 -6.94 21.91 -35.22
C GLY A 71 -6.33 21.83 -33.82
N VAL A 72 -5.73 20.70 -33.43
CA VAL A 72 -4.99 20.59 -32.16
C VAL A 72 -3.68 21.36 -32.27
N LYS A 73 -3.43 22.27 -31.34
CA LYS A 73 -2.20 23.09 -31.30
C LYS A 73 -1.25 22.70 -30.18
N HIS A 74 -1.78 22.13 -29.12
CA HIS A 74 -1.01 21.78 -27.93
C HIS A 74 -1.70 20.63 -27.18
N VAL A 75 -0.92 19.72 -26.60
CA VAL A 75 -1.40 18.66 -25.70
C VAL A 75 -0.71 18.79 -24.35
N THR A 76 -1.46 18.77 -23.26
CA THR A 76 -0.92 18.91 -21.89
C THR A 76 -1.37 17.77 -21.01
N TRP A 77 -0.45 17.23 -20.22
CA TRP A 77 -0.74 16.37 -19.07
C TRP A 77 -0.70 17.17 -17.80
N GLN A 78 -1.74 17.03 -16.98
CA GLN A 78 -1.89 17.73 -15.72
C GLN A 78 -2.20 16.74 -14.61
N ARG A 79 -1.73 17.03 -13.39
CA ARG A 79 -2.07 16.30 -12.17
C ARG A 79 -3.01 17.15 -11.32
N VAL A 80 -4.07 16.52 -10.81
CA VAL A 80 -5.04 17.13 -9.91
C VAL A 80 -5.16 16.27 -8.66
N ARG A 81 -4.95 16.90 -7.51
CA ARG A 81 -5.20 16.34 -6.19
C ARG A 81 -6.25 17.18 -5.46
N THR A 82 -6.91 16.57 -4.49
CA THR A 82 -7.89 17.27 -3.65
C THR A 82 -7.19 18.37 -2.85
N HIS A 83 -7.72 19.59 -2.86
CA HIS A 83 -7.18 20.76 -2.14
C HIS A 83 -5.79 21.28 -2.58
N GLU A 84 -5.22 20.78 -3.67
CA GLU A 84 -3.96 21.30 -4.24
C GLU A 84 -4.17 22.04 -5.58
N HIS A 85 -3.16 22.79 -6.00
CA HIS A 85 -3.14 23.41 -7.32
C HIS A 85 -2.92 22.38 -8.43
N VAL A 86 -3.48 22.66 -9.61
CA VAL A 86 -3.29 21.81 -10.79
C VAL A 86 -1.85 21.95 -11.28
N GLN A 87 -1.09 20.87 -11.25
CA GLN A 87 0.30 20.82 -11.70
C GLN A 87 0.36 20.36 -13.16
N THR A 88 1.27 20.93 -13.95
CA THR A 88 1.50 20.49 -15.33
C THR A 88 2.69 19.55 -15.34
N LEU A 89 2.51 18.34 -15.86
CA LEU A 89 3.54 17.29 -15.85
C LEU A 89 4.36 17.30 -17.13
N ALA A 90 3.67 17.44 -18.27
CA ALA A 90 4.29 17.37 -19.56
C ALA A 90 3.44 18.09 -20.61
N THR A 91 4.11 18.61 -21.64
CA THR A 91 3.51 19.37 -22.73
C THR A 91 4.03 18.85 -24.07
N PHE A 92 3.19 18.96 -25.10
CA PHE A 92 3.55 18.65 -26.48
C PHE A 92 2.99 19.71 -27.43
N SER A 93 3.85 20.26 -28.29
CA SER A 93 3.46 21.26 -29.29
C SER A 93 4.34 21.19 -30.54
N GLU A 94 3.91 21.81 -31.65
CA GLU A 94 4.71 21.83 -32.89
C GLU A 94 6.04 22.56 -32.71
N GLN A 95 6.05 23.63 -31.90
CA GLN A 95 7.22 24.48 -31.72
C GLN A 95 8.21 23.93 -30.70
N PHE A 96 7.71 23.45 -29.56
CA PHE A 96 8.54 23.04 -28.42
C PHE A 96 8.68 21.52 -28.29
N GLN A 97 8.09 20.76 -29.22
CA GLN A 97 8.04 19.29 -29.19
C GLN A 97 7.54 18.78 -27.84
N ASP A 98 8.00 17.60 -27.41
CA ASP A 98 7.74 17.03 -26.10
C ASP A 98 8.63 17.66 -25.02
N ASN A 99 8.00 18.11 -23.94
CA ASN A 99 8.69 18.68 -22.80
C ASN A 99 8.07 18.13 -21.52
N VAL A 100 8.90 17.61 -20.61
CA VAL A 100 8.50 17.20 -19.26
C VAL A 100 8.91 18.32 -18.31
N ASP A 101 8.02 18.68 -17.40
CA ASP A 101 8.29 19.71 -16.39
C ASP A 101 9.48 19.30 -15.51
N GLU A 102 10.33 20.27 -15.13
CA GLU A 102 11.60 20.02 -14.45
C GLU A 102 11.42 19.23 -13.14
N GLU A 103 10.33 19.45 -12.41
CA GLU A 103 10.01 18.73 -11.17
C GLU A 103 9.78 17.22 -11.41
N TYR A 104 9.36 16.84 -12.62
CA TYR A 104 8.95 15.49 -12.97
C TYR A 104 9.94 14.76 -13.88
N VAL A 105 11.09 15.38 -14.21
CA VAL A 105 12.14 14.74 -15.01
C VAL A 105 12.62 13.48 -14.32
N GLY A 106 12.64 12.36 -15.05
CA GLY A 106 13.00 11.04 -14.52
C GLY A 106 11.84 10.29 -13.86
N LYS A 107 10.88 10.99 -13.24
CA LYS A 107 9.66 10.40 -12.67
C LYS A 107 8.60 10.12 -13.72
N VAL A 108 8.35 11.07 -14.62
CA VAL A 108 7.39 10.95 -15.72
C VAL A 108 8.13 10.90 -17.05
N THR A 109 7.65 10.08 -17.98
CA THR A 109 8.19 10.00 -19.34
C THR A 109 7.04 10.01 -20.34
N LEU A 110 7.11 10.91 -21.33
CA LEU A 110 6.23 10.84 -22.50
C LEU A 110 6.66 9.65 -23.37
N THR A 111 5.78 8.66 -23.50
CA THR A 111 6.01 7.48 -24.36
C THR A 111 5.44 7.66 -25.75
N LEU A 112 4.40 8.49 -25.87
CA LEU A 112 3.82 8.89 -27.14
C LEU A 112 3.40 10.35 -27.04
N ALA A 113 3.81 11.15 -28.02
CA ALA A 113 3.51 12.57 -28.07
C ALA A 113 3.13 12.96 -29.51
N THR A 114 1.82 13.00 -29.78
CA THR A 114 1.27 13.41 -31.08
C THR A 114 0.00 14.23 -30.85
N PHE A 115 -0.48 14.90 -31.90
CA PHE A 115 -1.72 15.70 -31.83
C PHE A 115 -3.00 14.88 -31.69
N ASN A 116 -2.96 13.58 -32.03
CA ASN A 116 -4.13 12.70 -31.92
C ASN A 116 -4.05 11.77 -30.70
N SER A 117 -2.84 11.45 -30.23
CA SER A 117 -2.60 10.46 -29.18
C SER A 117 -1.42 10.86 -28.33
N THR A 118 -1.58 10.75 -27.02
CA THR A 118 -0.52 11.02 -26.06
C THR A 118 -0.53 9.97 -24.95
N SER A 119 0.66 9.59 -24.48
CA SER A 119 0.81 8.62 -23.41
C SER A 119 1.97 9.00 -22.50
N ILE A 120 1.74 8.89 -21.20
CA ILE A 120 2.76 9.06 -20.16
C ILE A 120 2.99 7.76 -19.41
N LYS A 121 4.21 7.61 -18.92
CA LYS A 121 4.61 6.55 -18.00
C LYS A 121 5.12 7.19 -16.71
N ILE A 122 4.54 6.83 -15.58
CA ILE A 122 4.93 7.28 -14.24
C ILE A 122 5.75 6.15 -13.64
N LYS A 123 7.03 6.41 -13.34
CA LYS A 123 7.97 5.39 -12.88
C LYS A 123 7.95 5.22 -11.37
N ASN A 124 8.13 3.98 -10.90
CA ASN A 124 8.30 3.65 -9.49
C ASN A 124 7.25 4.35 -8.59
N THR A 125 5.98 4.01 -8.77
CA THR A 125 4.85 4.74 -8.19
C THR A 125 4.85 4.69 -6.67
N THR A 126 4.62 5.84 -6.02
CA THR A 126 4.49 5.99 -4.56
C THR A 126 3.06 6.36 -4.19
N PHE A 127 2.70 6.33 -2.90
CA PHE A 127 1.38 6.77 -2.45
C PHE A 127 1.07 8.24 -2.76
N GLU A 128 2.09 9.06 -3.00
CA GLU A 128 1.92 10.44 -3.44
C GLU A 128 1.50 10.53 -4.91
N ASP A 129 1.86 9.56 -5.77
CA ASP A 129 1.43 9.57 -7.17
C ASP A 129 -0.06 9.24 -7.34
N GLU A 130 -0.75 8.88 -6.26
CA GLU A 130 -2.20 8.72 -6.24
C GLU A 130 -2.88 10.07 -6.50
N ALA A 131 -3.45 10.21 -7.70
CA ALA A 131 -4.07 11.44 -8.16
C ALA A 131 -4.97 11.20 -9.38
N CYS A 132 -5.77 12.21 -9.73
CA CYS A 132 -6.44 12.26 -11.01
C CYS A 132 -5.58 13.02 -12.03
N TYR A 133 -5.20 12.33 -13.09
CA TYR A 133 -4.43 12.84 -14.21
C TYR A 133 -5.38 13.29 -15.32
N ILE A 134 -5.07 14.43 -15.93
CA ILE A 134 -5.86 15.02 -17.00
C ILE A 134 -5.01 15.20 -18.23
N CYS A 135 -5.41 14.55 -19.32
CA CYS A 135 -4.89 14.87 -20.64
C CYS A 135 -5.80 15.93 -21.29
N SER A 136 -5.21 16.99 -21.82
CA SER A 136 -5.94 18.12 -22.38
C SER A 136 -5.41 18.48 -23.76
N PHE A 137 -6.22 18.25 -24.79
CA PHE A 137 -5.96 18.66 -26.17
C PHE A 137 -6.49 20.08 -26.37
N LYS A 138 -5.61 21.05 -26.65
CA LYS A 138 -5.98 22.43 -26.97
C LYS A 138 -6.34 22.51 -28.45
N VAL A 139 -7.64 22.47 -28.73
CA VAL A 139 -8.19 22.46 -30.09
C VAL A 139 -8.71 23.85 -30.46
N TYR A 140 -8.33 24.37 -31.62
CA TYR A 140 -8.80 25.64 -32.14
C TYR A 140 -9.53 25.44 -33.48
N PRO A 141 -10.72 26.04 -33.69
CA PRO A 141 -11.43 26.99 -32.83
C PRO A 141 -12.39 26.34 -31.81
N SER A 142 -12.52 25.01 -31.80
CA SER A 142 -13.55 24.30 -31.01
C SER A 142 -13.40 24.35 -29.49
N GLY A 143 -12.27 24.87 -29.00
CA GLY A 143 -11.93 24.90 -27.58
C GLY A 143 -11.28 23.61 -27.08
N PRO A 144 -10.71 23.63 -25.87
CA PRO A 144 -9.95 22.50 -25.34
C PRO A 144 -10.86 21.32 -24.99
N LYS A 145 -10.41 20.11 -25.31
CA LYS A 145 -11.02 18.83 -24.89
C LYS A 145 -10.16 18.21 -23.81
N ARG A 146 -10.77 17.65 -22.76
CA ARG A 146 -10.06 17.08 -21.61
C ARG A 146 -10.63 15.72 -21.23
N LYS A 147 -9.77 14.80 -20.78
CA LYS A 147 -10.17 13.54 -20.15
C LYS A 147 -9.44 13.38 -18.83
N THR A 148 -10.19 12.98 -17.81
CA THR A 148 -9.68 12.68 -16.47
C THR A 148 -9.61 11.17 -16.26
N MET A 149 -8.52 10.72 -15.67
CA MET A 149 -8.23 9.32 -15.32
C MET A 149 -7.58 9.33 -13.94
N CYS A 150 -8.10 8.54 -13.01
CA CYS A 150 -7.61 8.52 -11.64
C CYS A 150 -6.82 7.25 -11.38
N LEU A 151 -5.64 7.41 -10.80
CA LEU A 151 -4.69 6.35 -10.47
C LEU A 151 -4.69 6.16 -8.95
N THR A 152 -4.86 4.92 -8.51
CA THR A 152 -4.78 4.51 -7.10
C THR A 152 -3.55 3.63 -6.90
N VAL A 153 -2.78 3.89 -5.84
CA VAL A 153 -1.54 3.15 -5.56
C VAL A 153 -1.73 2.25 -4.35
N LYS A 154 -1.57 0.94 -4.55
CA LYS A 154 -1.85 -0.09 -3.54
C LYS A 154 -0.61 -0.89 -3.16
N GLY A 155 -0.55 -1.35 -1.93
CA GLY A 155 0.52 -2.22 -1.42
C GLY A 155 1.00 -1.83 -0.02
N ILE A 156 2.12 -2.43 0.37
CA ILE A 156 2.76 -2.25 1.68
C ILE A 156 4.10 -1.54 1.47
N SER A 157 4.22 -0.32 1.98
CA SER A 157 5.46 0.46 1.92
C SER A 157 6.47 -0.07 2.91
N GLU A 158 6.11 -0.11 4.19
CA GLU A 158 7.01 -0.44 5.29
C GLU A 158 6.43 -1.55 6.16
N MET A 159 7.31 -2.37 6.72
CA MET A 159 6.97 -3.40 7.68
C MET A 159 8.12 -3.58 8.66
N THR A 160 7.84 -3.47 9.95
CA THR A 160 8.81 -3.63 11.03
C THR A 160 8.24 -4.55 12.09
N ALA A 161 9.11 -5.26 12.81
CA ALA A 161 8.69 -6.05 13.95
C ALA A 161 9.80 -6.05 15.01
N GLU A 162 9.38 -6.11 16.28
CA GLU A 162 10.24 -5.96 17.43
C GLU A 162 9.77 -6.88 18.58
N VAL A 163 10.71 -7.24 19.45
CA VAL A 163 10.45 -8.00 20.68
C VAL A 163 10.85 -7.14 21.86
N ASN A 164 9.92 -6.95 22.76
CA ASN A 164 10.12 -6.21 24.00
C ASN A 164 9.82 -7.11 25.21
N PRO A 165 10.55 -6.94 26.33
CA PRO A 165 10.23 -7.64 27.57
C PRO A 165 8.82 -7.26 28.06
N SER A 166 8.09 -8.22 28.61
CA SER A 166 6.76 -7.94 29.15
C SER A 166 6.85 -7.13 30.45
N PRO A 167 6.08 -6.04 30.61
CA PRO A 167 6.08 -5.23 31.83
C PRO A 167 5.44 -5.95 33.02
N THR A 168 4.69 -7.02 32.79
CA THR A 168 3.92 -7.73 33.82
C THR A 168 4.54 -9.04 34.28
N SER A 169 5.49 -9.60 33.53
CA SER A 169 5.99 -10.96 33.74
C SER A 169 7.35 -11.14 33.09
N ASP A 170 8.38 -11.48 33.90
CA ASP A 170 9.73 -11.75 33.40
C ASP A 170 9.81 -13.00 32.52
N SER A 171 8.78 -13.86 32.55
CA SER A 171 8.69 -15.09 31.74
C SER A 171 7.98 -14.89 30.39
N ASP A 172 7.44 -13.70 30.14
CA ASP A 172 6.69 -13.38 28.92
C ASP A 172 7.37 -12.26 28.13
N VAL A 173 7.12 -12.24 26.83
CA VAL A 173 7.57 -11.16 25.94
C VAL A 173 6.40 -10.62 25.13
N VAL A 174 6.50 -9.35 24.78
CA VAL A 174 5.56 -8.67 23.88
C VAL A 174 6.22 -8.59 22.51
N VAL A 175 5.61 -9.24 21.53
CA VAL A 175 6.02 -9.14 20.13
C VAL A 175 5.10 -8.15 19.44
N SER A 176 5.70 -7.13 18.83
CA SER A 176 5.01 -6.06 18.11
C SER A 176 5.36 -6.16 16.64
N CYS A 177 4.37 -6.05 15.77
CA CYS A 177 4.54 -6.00 14.32
C CYS A 177 3.75 -4.82 13.76
N SER A 178 4.43 -3.95 13.02
CA SER A 178 3.86 -2.76 12.39
C SER A 178 3.99 -2.87 10.88
N ALA A 179 2.92 -2.54 10.16
CA ALA A 179 2.88 -2.53 8.70
C ALA A 179 2.12 -1.31 8.17
N THR A 180 2.69 -0.65 7.17
CA THR A 180 2.14 0.57 6.56
C THR A 180 1.76 0.32 5.11
N GLY A 181 0.51 0.60 4.75
CA GLY A 181 0.04 0.38 3.38
C GLY A 181 -1.33 0.97 3.01
N LYS A 182 -1.70 0.78 1.74
CA LYS A 182 -3.01 1.13 1.16
C LYS A 182 -3.53 -0.02 0.30
N PRO A 183 -4.77 -0.51 0.47
CA PRO A 183 -5.68 -0.24 1.58
C PRO A 183 -5.07 -0.69 2.92
N THR A 184 -5.73 -0.37 4.03
CA THR A 184 -5.25 -0.71 5.38
C THR A 184 -4.81 -2.18 5.45
N PRO A 185 -3.54 -2.47 5.83
CA PRO A 185 -3.06 -3.83 5.88
C PRO A 185 -3.77 -4.64 6.97
N THR A 186 -3.79 -5.96 6.82
CA THR A 186 -4.23 -6.89 7.86
C THR A 186 -3.04 -7.69 8.35
N ILE A 187 -2.90 -7.81 9.68
CA ILE A 187 -1.83 -8.59 10.30
C ILE A 187 -2.36 -9.94 10.74
N GLN A 188 -1.65 -11.00 10.33
CA GLN A 188 -1.87 -12.38 10.76
C GLN A 188 -0.60 -12.92 11.37
N TRP A 189 -0.73 -13.52 12.56
CA TRP A 189 0.37 -14.15 13.25
C TRP A 189 0.37 -15.66 12.96
N LYS A 190 1.54 -16.21 12.61
CA LYS A 190 1.75 -17.64 12.40
C LYS A 190 2.94 -18.12 13.20
N SER A 191 2.89 -19.37 13.65
CA SER A 191 4.07 -20.07 14.12
C SER A 191 4.02 -21.53 13.69
N PRO A 192 5.16 -22.16 13.39
CA PRO A 192 5.19 -23.54 12.91
C PRO A 192 4.78 -24.58 13.96
N GLU A 193 4.85 -24.26 15.25
CA GLU A 193 4.71 -25.24 16.33
C GLU A 193 3.57 -24.95 17.30
N THR A 194 3.20 -23.67 17.43
CA THR A 194 2.18 -23.21 18.36
C THR A 194 1.02 -22.59 17.60
N ALA A 195 -0.19 -23.08 17.84
CA ALA A 195 -1.37 -22.49 17.24
C ALA A 195 -1.57 -21.06 17.81
N MET A 196 -1.61 -20.07 16.93
CA MET A 196 -1.55 -18.67 17.32
C MET A 196 -2.91 -18.08 17.75
N ASN A 197 -4.00 -18.78 17.44
CA ASN A 197 -5.38 -18.44 17.81
C ASN A 197 -5.62 -18.36 19.33
N PHE A 198 -4.74 -18.94 20.15
CA PHE A 198 -4.82 -18.88 21.61
C PHE A 198 -4.30 -17.55 22.18
N PHE A 199 -3.49 -16.80 21.43
CA PHE A 199 -2.96 -15.52 21.89
C PHE A 199 -3.86 -14.38 21.42
N ARG A 200 -4.28 -13.54 22.37
CA ARG A 200 -5.06 -12.34 22.05
C ARG A 200 -4.11 -11.30 21.45
N SER A 201 -4.35 -10.92 20.20
CA SER A 201 -3.69 -9.78 19.57
C SER A 201 -4.43 -8.48 19.86
N ASN A 202 -3.68 -7.44 20.22
CA ASN A 202 -4.21 -6.08 20.33
C ASN A 202 -3.71 -5.28 19.12
N ASN A 203 -4.64 -4.73 18.34
CA ASN A 203 -4.33 -4.02 17.11
C ASN A 203 -4.68 -2.54 17.25
N PHE A 204 -3.82 -1.66 16.78
CA PHE A 204 -4.08 -0.23 16.66
C PHE A 204 -3.74 0.25 15.25
N THR A 205 -4.48 1.24 14.78
CA THR A 205 -4.32 1.81 13.44
C THR A 205 -4.08 3.31 13.53
N ASN A 206 -3.14 3.80 12.73
CA ASN A 206 -2.83 5.22 12.59
C ASN A 206 -2.91 5.61 11.11
N LEU A 207 -3.50 6.77 10.81
CA LEU A 207 -3.58 7.32 9.47
C LEU A 207 -2.41 8.30 9.28
N ASN A 208 -1.60 8.06 8.26
CA ASN A 208 -0.44 8.90 7.92
C ASN A 208 -0.86 10.06 7.00
N GLU A 209 0.02 11.06 6.88
CA GLU A 209 -0.21 12.25 6.03
C GLU A 209 -0.34 11.91 4.54
N ASP A 210 0.38 10.89 4.06
CA ASP A 210 0.30 10.36 2.69
C ASP A 210 -0.99 9.56 2.40
N SER A 211 -1.96 9.61 3.33
CA SER A 211 -3.20 8.84 3.36
C SER A 211 -3.02 7.32 3.49
N SER A 212 -1.81 6.83 3.72
CA SER A 212 -1.57 5.41 4.03
C SER A 212 -1.97 5.10 5.47
N THR A 213 -2.27 3.83 5.76
CA THR A 213 -2.60 3.40 7.13
C THR A 213 -1.50 2.50 7.67
N THR A 214 -0.98 2.86 8.85
CA THR A 214 -0.11 2.01 9.65
C THR A 214 -0.96 1.19 10.61
N ILE A 215 -0.86 -0.12 10.55
CA ILE A 215 -1.45 -1.04 11.53
C ILE A 215 -0.32 -1.65 12.36
N THR A 216 -0.51 -1.67 13.68
CA THR A 216 0.40 -2.34 14.58
C THR A 216 -0.37 -3.36 15.40
N SER A 217 0.12 -4.59 15.43
CA SER A 217 -0.43 -5.69 16.21
C SER A 217 0.58 -6.09 17.28
N ASN A 218 0.10 -6.26 18.50
CA ASN A 218 0.90 -6.71 19.64
C ASN A 218 0.34 -8.03 20.16
N ILE A 219 1.21 -9.02 20.35
CA ILE A 219 0.88 -10.29 21.02
C ILE A 219 1.81 -10.49 22.21
N THR A 220 1.27 -11.02 23.30
CA THR A 220 2.06 -11.43 24.47
C THR A 220 2.20 -12.94 24.45
N ILE A 221 3.44 -13.44 24.45
CA ILE A 221 3.74 -14.85 24.37
C ILE A 221 4.70 -15.29 25.49
N PRO A 222 4.49 -16.49 26.08
CA PRO A 222 5.38 -17.02 27.11
C PRO A 222 6.65 -17.61 26.48
N LEU A 223 7.82 -17.24 27.01
CA LEU A 223 9.12 -17.72 26.53
C LEU A 223 9.23 -19.25 26.55
N SER A 224 8.61 -19.87 27.55
CA SER A 224 8.59 -21.33 27.75
C SER A 224 7.90 -22.13 26.65
N GLN A 225 7.06 -21.51 25.81
CA GLN A 225 6.40 -22.23 24.71
C GLN A 225 7.18 -22.16 23.40
N PHE A 226 8.07 -21.17 23.26
CA PHE A 226 8.76 -20.91 22.00
C PHE A 226 10.23 -21.37 22.02
N HIS A 227 10.86 -21.55 23.19
CA HIS A 227 12.19 -22.19 23.32
C HIS A 227 13.28 -21.67 22.35
N GLY A 228 13.29 -20.37 22.05
CA GLY A 228 14.24 -19.78 21.09
C GLY A 228 13.83 -19.86 19.61
N LYS A 229 12.58 -20.21 19.31
CA LYS A 229 12.02 -20.28 17.95
C LYS A 229 11.40 -18.95 17.54
N TYR A 230 10.99 -18.87 16.28
CA TYR A 230 10.45 -17.65 15.71
C TYR A 230 8.93 -17.65 15.62
N VAL A 231 8.39 -16.44 15.60
CA VAL A 231 7.01 -16.13 15.22
C VAL A 231 7.04 -15.39 13.89
N GLU A 232 6.07 -15.67 13.03
CA GLU A 232 5.91 -14.98 11.76
C GLU A 232 4.75 -13.99 11.84
N CYS A 233 5.02 -12.74 11.49
CA CYS A 233 4.01 -11.74 11.19
C CYS A 233 3.80 -11.70 9.68
N LEU A 234 2.56 -11.84 9.23
CA LEU A 234 2.16 -11.69 7.84
C LEU A 234 1.28 -10.44 7.71
N ALA A 235 1.75 -9.48 6.94
CA ALA A 235 0.98 -8.30 6.58
C ALA A 235 0.45 -8.48 5.16
N GLN A 236 -0.87 -8.34 4.99
CA GLN A 236 -1.54 -8.43 3.70
C GLN A 236 -2.28 -7.12 3.39
N SER A 237 -2.01 -6.52 2.24
CA SER A 237 -2.71 -5.34 1.72
C SER A 237 -3.00 -5.56 0.23
N ASP A 238 -4.28 -5.66 -0.11
CA ASP A 238 -4.77 -6.03 -1.44
C ASP A 238 -4.12 -7.35 -1.93
N SER A 239 -3.44 -7.35 -3.07
CA SER A 239 -2.72 -8.52 -3.60
C SER A 239 -1.29 -8.68 -3.07
N MET A 240 -0.81 -7.77 -2.22
CA MET A 240 0.55 -7.81 -1.66
C MET A 240 0.57 -8.47 -0.29
N GLU A 241 1.50 -9.41 -0.11
CA GLU A 241 1.80 -10.04 1.17
C GLU A 241 3.29 -9.85 1.50
N LYS A 242 3.59 -9.41 2.72
CA LYS A 242 4.95 -9.35 3.28
C LYS A 242 5.01 -10.18 4.58
N ARG A 243 6.14 -10.85 4.77
CA ARG A 243 6.41 -11.69 5.94
C ARG A 243 7.58 -11.13 6.73
N PHE A 244 7.47 -11.17 8.05
CA PHE A 244 8.59 -10.87 8.95
C PHE A 244 8.73 -11.99 9.98
N GLN A 245 9.94 -12.51 10.15
CA GLN A 245 10.24 -13.55 11.14
C GLN A 245 10.92 -12.92 12.35
N ILE A 246 10.36 -13.14 13.52
CA ILE A 246 10.82 -12.57 14.79
C ILE A 246 11.28 -13.71 15.69
N TYR A 247 12.56 -13.72 16.06
CA TYR A 247 13.11 -14.73 16.97
C TYR A 247 12.77 -14.38 18.43
N VAL A 248 12.16 -15.32 19.13
CA VAL A 248 11.83 -15.19 20.56
C VAL A 248 13.08 -15.53 21.37
N PRO A 249 13.49 -14.69 22.36
CA PRO A 249 14.59 -15.02 23.26
C PRO A 249 14.40 -16.36 23.97
N LYS A 250 15.50 -16.98 24.42
CA LYS A 250 15.41 -18.15 25.31
C LYS A 250 15.23 -17.69 26.75
N ASP A 251 14.49 -18.48 27.52
CA ASP A 251 14.39 -18.29 28.97
C ASP A 251 15.68 -18.78 29.65
N ASP A 252 16.71 -17.94 29.65
CA ASP A 252 18.01 -18.23 30.28
C ASP A 252 17.93 -18.22 31.83
N ASN A 253 16.80 -17.79 32.39
CA ASN A 253 16.62 -17.65 33.84
C ASN A 253 16.44 -19.00 34.54
N LYS A 254 15.94 -20.03 33.85
CA LYS A 254 15.75 -21.37 34.46
C LYS A 254 17.05 -22.12 34.73
N GLU A 255 18.04 -22.07 33.84
CA GLU A 255 19.31 -22.77 34.05
C GLU A 255 20.11 -22.16 35.22
N ASN A 256 20.16 -20.84 35.30
CA ASN A 256 20.94 -20.14 36.32
C ASN A 256 20.31 -20.27 37.73
N VAL A 257 18.98 -20.22 37.84
CA VAL A 257 18.28 -20.36 39.13
C VAL A 257 18.35 -21.80 39.66
N THR A 258 18.19 -22.81 38.79
CA THR A 258 18.30 -24.21 39.21
C THR A 258 19.71 -24.55 39.64
N LEU A 259 20.73 -24.18 38.87
CA LEU A 259 22.13 -24.42 39.22
C LEU A 259 22.51 -23.74 40.55
N ARG A 260 22.14 -22.47 40.74
CA ARG A 260 22.42 -21.72 41.98
C ARG A 260 21.71 -22.33 43.20
N LYS A 261 20.50 -22.86 43.03
CA LYS A 261 19.71 -23.51 44.09
C LYS A 261 20.35 -24.81 44.59
N TYR A 262 21.06 -25.55 43.74
CA TYR A 262 21.72 -26.80 44.12
C TYR A 262 23.21 -26.63 44.50
N ILE A 263 23.92 -25.63 43.97
CA ILE A 263 25.32 -25.37 44.31
C ILE A 263 25.49 -25.03 45.81
N ILE A 264 24.67 -24.11 46.33
CA ILE A 264 24.78 -23.65 47.73
C ILE A 264 24.61 -24.80 48.74
N PRO A 265 23.55 -25.63 48.69
CA PRO A 265 23.41 -26.74 49.63
C PRO A 265 24.48 -27.83 49.44
N MET A 266 24.91 -28.13 48.21
CA MET A 266 25.98 -29.10 47.97
C MET A 266 27.32 -28.66 48.58
N LEU A 267 27.67 -27.37 48.46
CA LEU A 267 28.87 -26.82 49.10
C LEU A 267 28.80 -26.93 50.63
N VAL A 268 27.64 -26.66 51.23
CA VAL A 268 27.43 -26.79 52.67
C VAL A 268 27.62 -28.24 53.12
N VAL A 269 27.02 -29.22 52.42
CA VAL A 269 27.18 -30.65 52.74
C VAL A 269 28.65 -31.08 52.64
N VAL A 270 29.38 -30.62 51.62
CA VAL A 270 30.81 -30.91 51.48
C VAL A 270 31.60 -30.33 52.65
N ILE A 271 31.35 -29.08 53.06
CA ILE A 271 32.02 -28.47 54.22
C ILE A 271 31.72 -29.26 55.51
N PHE A 272 30.47 -29.61 55.77
CA PHE A 272 30.11 -30.43 56.93
C PHE A 272 30.80 -31.79 56.93
N SER A 273 30.90 -32.45 55.77
CA SER A 273 31.60 -33.73 55.65
C SER A 273 33.10 -33.61 55.99
N ILE A 274 33.75 -32.52 55.55
CA ILE A 274 35.17 -32.25 55.86
C ILE A 274 35.35 -32.02 57.37
N VAL A 275 34.45 -31.26 58.01
CA VAL A 275 34.50 -31.01 59.46
C VAL A 275 34.34 -32.31 60.26
N ILE A 276 33.41 -33.19 59.86
CA ILE A 276 33.21 -34.50 60.51
C ILE A 276 34.46 -35.37 60.36
N ILE A 277 35.07 -35.41 59.17
CA ILE A 277 36.30 -36.16 58.93
C ILE A 277 37.46 -35.59 59.77
N ALA A 278 37.61 -34.27 59.84
CA ALA A 278 38.63 -33.63 60.66
C ALA A 278 38.44 -33.95 62.15
N PHE A 279 37.20 -33.92 62.66
CA PHE A 279 36.89 -34.29 64.03
C PHE A 279 37.17 -35.77 64.32
N TYR A 280 36.82 -36.66 63.39
CA TYR A 280 37.14 -38.09 63.51
C TYR A 280 38.66 -38.34 63.51
N LEU A 281 39.42 -37.64 62.67
CA LEU A 281 40.87 -37.74 62.65
C LEU A 281 41.49 -37.18 63.95
N HIS A 282 40.97 -36.06 64.47
CA HIS A 282 41.45 -35.47 65.71
C HIS A 282 41.19 -36.38 66.92
N THR A 283 40.00 -36.95 67.03
CA THR A 283 39.66 -37.92 68.09
C THR A 283 40.50 -39.20 68.00
N LYS A 284 40.70 -39.73 66.79
CA LYS A 284 41.55 -40.92 66.56
C LYS A 284 43.04 -40.66 66.81
N LEU A 285 43.54 -39.46 66.52
CA LEU A 285 44.91 -39.06 66.85
C LEU A 285 45.09 -38.88 68.36
N ASN A 286 44.08 -38.35 69.05
CA ASN A 286 44.11 -38.20 70.50
C ASN A 286 44.07 -39.56 71.22
N ASP A 287 43.28 -40.50 70.72
CA ASP A 287 43.21 -41.88 71.24
C ASP A 287 44.55 -42.64 71.02
N LYS A 288 45.26 -42.36 69.92
CA LYS A 288 46.64 -42.86 69.71
C LYS A 288 47.65 -42.23 70.67
N ASN A 289 47.56 -40.94 70.95
CA ASN A 289 48.45 -40.26 71.90
C ASN A 289 48.25 -40.75 73.34
N GLN A 290 47.02 -41.14 73.71
CA GLN A 290 46.71 -41.71 75.01
C GLN A 290 47.19 -43.17 75.14
N LYS A 291 47.26 -43.91 74.03
CA LYS A 291 47.84 -45.27 74.00
C LYS A 291 49.37 -45.28 74.04
N SER A 292 50.05 -44.23 73.58
CA SER A 292 51.51 -44.10 73.66
C SER A 292 52.03 -43.60 75.02
N THR A 293 51.18 -43.09 75.92
CA THR A 293 51.58 -42.64 77.27
C THR A 293 51.46 -43.71 78.36
N CYS A 294 51.02 -44.93 78.03
CA CYS A 294 50.90 -46.05 78.98
C CYS A 294 51.93 -47.17 78.76
N THR A 295 52.96 -46.96 77.94
CA THR A 295 54.07 -47.92 77.71
C THR A 295 55.43 -47.23 77.75
N ALA A 296 55.69 -46.48 78.82
CA ALA A 296 57.03 -46.08 79.25
C ALA A 296 57.13 -46.25 80.76
#